data_AF-A0A0B5DU06-F1
#
_entry.id   AF-A0A0B5DU06-F1
#
_cell.length_a   1.000
_cell.length_b   1.000
_cell.length_c   1.000
_cell.angle_alpha   90.00
_cell.angle_beta   90.00
_cell.angle_gamma   90.00
#
_symmetry.space_group_name_H-M   'P 1'
#
loop_
_entity.id
_entity.type
_entity.pdbx_description
1 polymer ?
#
loop_
_entity_poly.entity_id
_entity_poly.type
_entity_poly.pdbx_seq_one_letter_code
_entity_poly.pdbx_strand_id
1 'polypeptide(L)'
;MTDVATLLSNLRRPRLLIRAARLGLADYNRNRDLLRVMRSATVPSPLRAVSALIEEEARIEESRRSGTGAYDVVRHVDLLIALMAEARLLPPAGAPRAPLRRPSAPPPDPGGGFCATIALRRSGETGIRLASHRARA
;
A
#
# COMPACT_ATOMS: atom_id res chain seq x y z
N MET A 1 16.06 -2.15 12.69
CA MET A 1 14.81 -1.37 12.84
C MET A 1 15.02 -0.07 12.10
N THR A 2 14.45 0.08 10.91
CA THR A 2 14.54 1.32 10.13
C THR A 2 13.76 2.37 10.89
N ASP A 3 14.47 3.10 11.75
CA ASP A 3 13.87 3.93 12.77
C ASP A 3 13.26 5.15 12.08
N VAL A 4 11.99 5.42 12.37
CA VAL A 4 11.33 6.67 11.98
C VAL A 4 12.21 7.86 12.39
N ALA A 5 12.97 7.74 13.48
CA ALA A 5 13.96 8.75 13.85
C ALA A 5 15.07 8.95 12.82
N THR A 6 15.54 7.91 12.13
CA THR A 6 16.53 8.01 11.05
C THR A 6 15.95 8.72 9.83
N LEU A 7 14.70 8.40 9.48
CA LEU A 7 13.99 9.07 8.39
C LEU A 7 13.77 10.56 8.71
N LEU A 8 13.45 10.88 9.96
CA LEU A 8 13.28 12.24 10.43
C LEU A 8 14.61 12.97 10.71
N SER A 9 15.70 12.28 11.01
CA SER A 9 17.01 12.93 11.18
C SER A 9 17.61 13.40 9.86
N ASN A 10 17.21 12.77 8.76
CA ASN A 10 17.54 13.25 7.41
C ASN A 10 16.80 14.56 7.09
N LEU A 11 15.66 14.80 7.73
CA LEU A 11 15.03 16.11 7.78
C LEU A 11 15.82 16.95 8.80
N ARG A 12 16.44 18.05 8.40
CA ARG A 12 17.24 18.89 9.31
C ARG A 12 16.35 19.59 10.34
N ARG A 13 15.93 18.90 11.41
CA ARG A 13 14.97 19.42 12.40
C ARG A 13 15.62 19.68 13.75
N PRO A 14 15.22 20.75 14.47
CA PRO A 14 15.66 20.99 15.84
C PRO A 14 15.35 19.78 16.74
N ARG A 15 16.36 19.29 17.45
CA ARG A 15 16.23 18.09 18.32
C ARG A 15 15.11 18.20 19.36
N LEU A 16 14.78 19.43 19.77
CA LEU A 16 13.69 19.72 20.69
C LEU A 16 12.32 19.34 20.14
N LEU A 17 12.02 19.68 18.88
CA LEU A 17 10.72 19.37 18.25
C LEU A 17 10.50 17.86 18.13
N ILE A 18 11.56 17.13 17.76
CA ILE A 18 11.54 15.68 17.70
C ILE A 18 11.29 15.07 19.08
N ARG A 19 11.89 15.62 20.14
CA ARG A 19 11.64 15.17 21.52
C ARG A 19 10.19 15.42 21.94
N ALA A 20 9.65 16.61 21.67
CA ALA A 20 8.26 16.95 21.98
C ALA A 20 7.28 16.00 21.26
N ALA A 21 7.50 15.78 19.96
CA ALA A 21 6.67 14.86 19.18
C ALA A 21 6.73 13.42 19.71
N ARG A 22 7.90 12.95 20.15
CA ARG A 22 8.02 11.61 20.75
C ARG A 22 7.20 11.43 22.02
N LEU A 23 7.11 12.46 22.86
CA LEU A 23 6.29 12.43 24.07
C LEU A 23 4.80 12.40 23.70
N GLY A 24 4.38 13.21 22.73
CA GLY A 24 2.99 13.27 22.27
C GLY A 24 2.50 12.03 21.52
N LEU A 25 3.38 11.09 21.13
CA LEU A 25 2.97 9.83 20.51
C LEU A 25 2.13 8.94 21.43
N ALA A 26 2.28 9.06 22.75
CA ALA A 26 1.50 8.26 23.71
C ALA A 26 0.01 8.60 23.65
N ASP A 27 -0.33 9.86 23.34
CA ASP A 27 -1.69 10.40 23.36
C ASP A 27 -2.31 10.51 21.96
N TYR A 28 -1.57 10.10 20.92
CA TYR A 28 -2.01 10.24 19.53
C TYR A 28 -3.19 9.31 19.21
N ASN A 29 -4.30 9.92 18.76
CA ASN A 29 -5.45 9.21 18.22
C ASN A 29 -5.55 9.46 16.71
N ARG A 30 -5.32 8.40 15.92
CA ARG A 30 -5.33 8.47 14.46
C ARG A 30 -6.60 9.08 13.86
N ASN A 31 -7.78 8.74 14.37
CA ASN A 31 -9.04 9.22 13.78
C ASN A 31 -9.29 10.69 14.09
N ARG A 32 -8.98 11.13 15.31
CA ARG A 32 -9.20 12.52 15.73
C ARG A 32 -8.08 13.44 15.24
N ASP A 33 -6.84 13.08 15.53
CA ASP A 33 -5.69 13.97 15.37
C ASP A 33 -5.24 14.08 13.92
N LEU A 34 -5.30 12.99 13.14
CA LEU A 34 -4.94 13.04 11.72
C LEU A 34 -5.90 13.93 10.93
N LEU A 35 -7.21 13.83 11.18
CA LEU A 35 -8.20 14.70 10.53
C LEU A 35 -7.97 16.17 10.88
N ARG A 36 -7.69 16.47 12.15
CA ARG A 36 -7.40 17.83 12.63
C ARG A 36 -6.13 18.40 11.99
N VAL A 37 -5.04 17.64 11.96
CA VAL A 37 -3.75 18.07 11.40
C VAL A 37 -3.85 18.29 9.90
N MET A 38 -4.42 17.32 9.18
CA MET A 38 -4.56 17.37 7.72
C MET A 38 -5.70 18.26 7.24
N ARG A 39 -6.58 18.73 8.15
CA ARG A 39 -7.82 19.44 7.83
C ARG A 39 -8.67 18.68 6.79
N SER A 40 -8.72 17.36 6.95
CA SER A 40 -9.42 16.44 6.04
C SER A 40 -10.75 16.02 6.65
N ALA A 41 -11.73 15.68 5.80
CA ALA A 41 -13.01 15.13 6.23
C ALA A 41 -12.95 13.61 6.48
N THR A 42 -12.00 12.91 5.83
CA THR A 42 -11.84 11.45 5.93
C THR A 42 -10.41 11.07 6.26
N VAL A 43 -10.24 9.94 6.94
CA VAL A 43 -8.93 9.42 7.37
C VAL A 43 -8.28 8.75 6.17
N PRO A 44 -7.19 9.30 5.60
CA PRO A 44 -6.54 8.73 4.44
C PRO A 44 -5.80 7.42 4.78
N SER A 45 -5.39 6.69 3.76
CA SER A 45 -4.48 5.54 3.96
C SER A 45 -3.13 6.03 4.51
N PRO A 46 -2.42 5.24 5.33
CA PRO A 46 -1.16 5.65 5.93
C PRO A 46 -0.12 6.13 4.91
N LEU A 47 -0.06 5.50 3.74
CA LEU A 47 0.85 5.91 2.67
C LEU A 47 0.54 7.32 2.15
N ARG A 48 -0.75 7.62 1.90
CA ARG A 48 -1.18 8.95 1.45
C ARG A 48 -1.01 9.99 2.56
N ALA A 49 -1.28 9.61 3.81
CA ALA A 49 -1.09 10.46 4.98
C ALA A 49 0.38 10.88 5.10
N VAL A 50 1.31 9.92 5.11
CA VAL A 50 2.75 10.20 5.24
C VAL A 50 3.26 11.10 4.12
N SER A 51 2.88 10.84 2.86
CA SER A 51 3.30 11.71 1.74
C SER A 51 2.83 13.15 1.93
N ALA A 52 1.56 13.36 2.25
CA ALA A 52 1.02 14.70 2.47
C ALA A 52 1.63 15.40 3.70
N LEU A 53 1.86 14.64 4.78
CA LEU A 53 2.48 15.16 5.99
C LEU A 53 3.93 15.61 5.74
N ILE A 54 4.72 14.89 4.94
CA ILE A 54 6.08 15.30 4.59
C ILE A 54 6.08 16.64 3.84
N GLU A 55 5.17 16.83 2.89
CA GLU A 55 5.07 18.07 2.13
C GLU A 55 4.69 19.26 3.03
N GLU A 56 3.71 19.07 3.91
CA GLU A 56 3.27 20.11 4.83
C GLU A 56 4.34 20.42 5.90
N GLU A 57 5.07 19.41 6.37
CA GLU A 57 6.20 19.58 7.28
C GLU A 57 7.27 20.51 6.69
N ALA A 58 7.62 20.30 5.42
CA ALA A 58 8.60 21.13 4.73
C ALA A 58 8.15 22.60 4.62
N ARG A 59 6.85 22.85 4.42
CA ARG A 59 6.28 24.21 4.39
C ARG A 59 6.36 24.89 5.76
N ILE A 60 6.02 24.17 6.84
CA ILE A 60 6.10 24.70 8.20
C ILE A 60 7.55 24.96 8.61
N GLU A 61 8.48 24.08 8.24
CA GLU A 61 9.90 24.29 8.50
C GLU A 61 10.44 25.52 7.78
N GLU A 62 10.02 25.78 6.53
CA GLU A 62 10.41 27.00 5.83
C GLU A 62 9.84 28.26 6.53
N SER A 63 8.60 28.17 7.03
CA SER A 63 7.99 29.25 7.83
C SER A 63 8.79 29.50 9.12
N ARG A 64 9.28 28.44 9.78
CA ARG A 64 10.17 28.52 10.95
C ARG A 64 11.50 29.19 10.63
N ARG A 65 12.10 28.86 9.48
CA ARG A 65 13.41 29.38 9.05
C ARG A 65 13.36 30.84 8.62
N SER A 66 12.28 31.23 7.94
CA SER A 66 12.03 32.61 7.51
C SER A 66 11.58 33.52 8.65
N GLY A 67 11.22 32.98 9.82
CA GLY A 67 10.78 33.76 10.97
C GLY A 67 9.46 34.49 10.75
N THR A 68 8.62 33.97 9.85
CA THR A 68 7.32 34.57 9.55
C THR A 68 6.41 34.50 10.78
N GLY A 69 5.61 35.55 11.01
CA GLY A 69 4.63 35.59 12.12
C GLY A 69 3.50 34.54 12.01
N ALA A 70 3.44 33.79 10.91
CA ALA A 70 2.51 32.69 10.68
C ALA A 70 3.01 31.34 11.22
N TYR A 71 4.25 31.27 11.73
CA TYR A 71 4.79 30.03 12.29
C TYR A 71 4.10 29.64 13.60
N ASP A 72 3.41 28.49 13.57
CA ASP A 72 2.79 27.89 14.75
C ASP A 72 3.58 26.63 15.17
N VAL A 73 4.27 26.74 16.31
CA VAL A 73 5.05 25.63 16.87
C VAL A 73 4.19 24.46 17.35
N VAL A 74 2.97 24.73 17.83
CA VAL A 74 2.05 23.67 18.30
C VAL A 74 1.61 22.83 17.11
N ARG A 75 1.21 23.50 16.02
CA ARG A 75 0.90 22.83 14.74
C ARG A 75 2.09 22.02 14.21
N HIS A 76 3.31 22.53 14.33
CA HIS A 76 4.50 21.81 13.89
C HIS A 76 4.71 20.51 14.69
N VAL A 77 4.57 20.58 16.02
CA VAL A 77 4.69 19.39 16.88
C VAL A 77 3.59 18.38 16.57
N ASP A 78 2.32 18.81 16.45
CA ASP A 78 1.19 17.96 16.07
C ASP A 78 1.45 17.23 14.74
N LEU A 79 1.99 17.94 13.76
CA LEU A 79 2.33 17.38 12.46
C LEU A 79 3.42 16.31 12.57
N LEU A 80 4.48 16.58 13.34
CA LEU A 80 5.56 15.62 13.58
C LEU A 80 5.06 14.38 14.33
N ILE A 81 4.14 14.52 15.28
CA ILE A 81 3.49 13.39 15.96
C ILE A 81 2.74 12.53 14.95
N ALA A 82 1.87 13.15 14.13
CA ALA A 82 1.11 12.45 13.11
C ALA A 82 2.02 11.75 12.10
N LEU A 83 3.07 12.41 11.63
CA LEU A 83 4.04 11.86 10.69
C LEU A 83 4.76 10.64 11.28
N MET A 84 5.20 10.73 12.54
CA MET A 84 5.84 9.61 13.23
C MET A 84 4.89 8.43 13.42
N ALA A 85 3.64 8.70 13.79
CA ALA A 85 2.63 7.68 14.02
C ALA A 85 2.24 6.96 12.73
N GLU A 86 1.97 7.70 11.64
CA GLU A 86 1.61 7.10 10.35
C GLU A 86 2.80 6.36 9.72
N ALA A 87 4.03 6.82 9.90
CA ALA A 87 5.21 6.12 9.41
C ALA A 87 5.41 4.74 10.06
N ARG A 88 4.98 4.55 11.32
CA ARG A 88 5.00 3.24 12.00
C ARG A 88 4.01 2.24 11.40
N LEU A 89 2.97 2.72 10.72
CA LEU A 89 1.97 1.87 10.05
C LEU A 89 2.42 1.41 8.67
N LEU A 90 3.49 2.00 8.12
CA LEU A 90 4.04 1.56 6.85
C LEU A 90 4.87 0.29 7.02
N PRO A 91 4.85 -0.62 6.05
CA PRO A 91 5.78 -1.73 6.02
C PRO A 91 7.22 -1.24 6.11
N PRO A 92 8.13 -1.96 6.80
CA PRO A 92 9.54 -1.62 6.81
C PRO A 92 10.05 -1.45 5.38
N ALA A 93 10.74 -0.34 5.11
CA ALA A 93 11.39 -0.13 3.83
C ALA A 93 12.39 -1.28 3.60
N GLY A 94 12.04 -2.19 2.69
CA GLY A 94 12.86 -3.36 2.38
C GLY A 94 12.38 -4.70 2.94
N ALA A 95 11.19 -4.79 3.56
CA ALA A 95 10.59 -6.10 3.78
C ALA A 95 10.45 -6.79 2.40
N PRO A 96 11.09 -7.97 2.19
CA PRO A 96 10.97 -8.66 0.91
C PRO A 96 9.49 -8.88 0.68
N ARG A 97 8.97 -8.33 -0.43
CA ARG A 97 7.68 -8.77 -0.95
C ARG A 97 7.80 -10.28 -1.07
N ALA A 98 7.18 -11.01 -0.15
CA ALA A 98 7.11 -12.46 -0.23
C ALA A 98 6.71 -12.76 -1.68
N PRO A 99 7.48 -13.57 -2.43
CA PRO A 99 7.15 -13.82 -3.83
C PRO A 99 5.69 -14.23 -3.83
N LEU A 100 4.89 -13.56 -4.66
CA LEU A 100 3.49 -13.92 -4.88
C LEU A 100 3.46 -15.44 -4.97
N ARG A 101 2.94 -16.10 -3.94
CA ARG A 101 2.82 -17.56 -3.91
C ARG A 101 1.93 -17.85 -5.10
N ARG A 102 2.55 -18.24 -6.24
CA ARG A 102 1.80 -18.70 -7.40
C ARG A 102 0.84 -19.76 -6.86
N PRO A 103 -0.46 -19.70 -7.17
CA PRO A 103 -1.32 -20.82 -6.83
C PRO A 103 -0.63 -22.06 -7.36
N SER A 104 -0.26 -22.98 -6.46
CA SER A 104 0.33 -24.25 -6.81
C SER A 104 -0.59 -24.87 -7.85
N ALA A 105 -0.06 -25.17 -9.04
CA ALA A 105 -0.81 -25.89 -10.05
C ALA A 105 -1.48 -27.09 -9.35
N PRO A 106 -2.77 -27.36 -9.60
CA PRO A 106 -3.41 -28.54 -9.05
C PRO A 106 -2.61 -29.78 -9.48
N PRO A 107 -2.52 -30.82 -8.62
CA PRO A 107 -1.81 -32.04 -8.94
C PRO A 107 -2.36 -32.64 -10.25
N PRO A 108 -1.52 -33.21 -11.13
CA PRO A 108 -2.02 -33.92 -12.29
C PRO A 108 -2.84 -35.13 -11.84
N ASP A 109 -4.07 -35.23 -12.34
CA ASP A 109 -4.96 -36.36 -12.09
C ASP A 109 -4.26 -37.69 -12.48
N PRO A 110 -4.23 -38.71 -11.60
CA PRO A 110 -3.78 -40.04 -11.98
C PRO A 110 -4.92 -40.75 -12.71
N GLY A 111 -5.13 -40.41 -13.99
CA GLY A 111 -6.26 -40.89 -14.77
C GLY A 111 -5.95 -41.20 -16.24
N GLY A 112 -4.69 -41.47 -16.58
CA GLY A 112 -4.27 -41.91 -17.92
C GLY A 112 -4.23 -43.43 -18.04
N GLY A 113 -5.38 -44.10 -17.94
CA GLY A 113 -5.51 -45.54 -18.18
C GLY A 113 -5.88 -45.81 -19.64
N PHE A 114 -4.89 -45.87 -20.53
CA PHE A 114 -5.04 -46.52 -21.83
C PHE A 114 -5.22 -48.03 -21.62
N CYS A 115 -6.38 -48.58 -22.01
CA CYS A 115 -6.53 -50.01 -22.26
C CYS A 115 -7.00 -50.20 -23.70
N ALA A 116 -6.05 -50.47 -24.59
CA ALA A 116 -6.31 -50.99 -25.92
C ALA A 116 -6.55 -52.50 -25.78
N THR A 117 -7.61 -53.04 -26.38
CA THR A 117 -7.66 -54.33 -27.14
C THR A 117 -9.10 -54.66 -27.58
N ILE A 118 -9.33 -54.54 -28.90
CA ILE A 118 -10.21 -55.34 -29.78
C ILE A 118 -11.75 -55.24 -29.63
N ALA A 119 -12.37 -54.65 -30.66
CA ALA A 119 -13.51 -55.27 -31.35
C ALA A 119 -13.57 -54.80 -32.82
N LEU A 120 -13.21 -55.72 -33.72
CA LEU A 120 -13.56 -55.71 -35.14
C LEU A 120 -15.07 -55.49 -35.34
N ARG A 121 -15.48 -54.56 -36.21
CA ARG A 121 -16.20 -54.86 -37.48
C ARG A 121 -16.78 -53.62 -38.16
N ARG A 122 -16.33 -53.44 -39.40
CA ARG A 122 -17.06 -53.27 -40.68
C ARG A 122 -18.23 -52.27 -40.81
N SER A 123 -18.16 -51.64 -41.99
CA SER A 123 -19.25 -51.07 -42.80
C SER A 123 -19.84 -49.77 -42.25
N GLY A 124 -19.96 -48.70 -43.02
CA GLY A 124 -19.84 -48.53 -44.46
C GLY A 124 -20.59 -47.25 -44.82
N GLU A 125 -20.05 -46.55 -45.79
CA GLU A 125 -20.77 -45.67 -46.74
C GLU A 125 -21.36 -44.32 -46.27
N THR A 126 -21.16 -43.36 -47.21
CA THR A 126 -22.03 -42.23 -47.59
C THR A 126 -22.47 -41.24 -46.49
N GLY A 127 -22.25 -39.93 -46.59
CA GLY A 127 -22.00 -39.08 -47.74
C GLY A 127 -22.74 -37.75 -47.50
N ILE A 128 -22.08 -36.65 -47.83
CA ILE A 128 -22.67 -35.43 -48.41
C ILE A 128 -23.49 -34.48 -47.50
N ARG A 129 -23.14 -33.18 -47.64
CA ARG A 129 -23.91 -31.93 -47.40
C ARG A 129 -24.13 -31.52 -45.94
N LEU A 130 -24.23 -30.25 -45.60
CA LEU A 130 -23.81 -28.93 -46.11
C LEU A 130 -24.37 -27.96 -45.05
N ALA A 131 -23.85 -26.74 -45.04
CA ALA A 131 -24.53 -25.52 -44.57
C ALA A 131 -24.64 -25.34 -43.04
N SER A 132 -23.91 -24.36 -42.49
CA SER A 132 -24.30 -22.94 -42.43
C SER A 132 -25.11 -22.62 -41.18
N HIS A 133 -24.51 -21.90 -40.24
CA HIS A 133 -25.17 -20.69 -39.73
C HIS A 133 -24.14 -19.70 -39.17
N ARG A 134 -24.00 -18.59 -39.88
CA ARG A 134 -23.23 -17.41 -39.51
C ARG A 134 -24.17 -16.22 -39.75
N ALA A 135 -24.62 -15.55 -38.69
CA ALA A 135 -25.12 -14.17 -38.64
C ALA A 135 -25.60 -13.95 -37.19
N ARG A 136 -25.07 -13.03 -36.37
CA ARG A 136 -24.98 -11.55 -36.45
C ARG A 136 -26.33 -10.84 -36.35
N ALA A 137 -26.35 -9.94 -35.36
CA ALA A 137 -27.15 -8.73 -35.15
C ALA A 137 -28.63 -8.92 -34.84
#